data_AF-A0A395CTY9-F1
#
_entry.id   AF-A0A395CTY9-F1
#
_cell.length_a   1.000
_cell.length_b   1.000
_cell.length_c   1.000
_cell.angle_alpha   90.00
_cell.angle_beta   90.00
_cell.angle_gamma   90.00
#
_symmetry.space_group_name_H-M   'P 1'
#
loop_
_entity.id
_entity.type
_entity.pdbx_description
1 polymer ?
#
loop_
_entity_poly.entity_id
_entity_poly.type
_entity_poly.pdbx_seq_one_letter_code
_entity_poly.pdbx_strand_id
1 'polypeptide(L)' 'MRPKPAQAVLVWFAAQDSTKLFFSAVSAAELRTGAAILPAGKRRDSLTATIDIMITEDFAGRVLPSTASGEGLRIHRREP' A
#
# COMPACT_ATOMS: atom_id res chain seq x y z
N MET A 1 -4.96 -14.54 4.80
CA MET A 1 -6.18 -13.71 4.75
C MET A 1 -7.23 -14.32 5.66
N ARG A 2 -8.05 -13.50 6.31
CA ARG A 2 -9.15 -14.01 7.12
C ARG A 2 -10.15 -14.72 6.19
N PRO A 3 -10.61 -15.94 6.52
CA PRO A 3 -11.56 -16.68 5.67
C PRO A 3 -12.87 -15.94 5.43
N LYS A 4 -13.28 -15.10 6.39
CA LYS A 4 -14.45 -14.25 6.31
C LYS A 4 -14.05 -12.80 6.59
N PRO A 5 -14.04 -11.91 5.58
CA PRO A 5 -13.85 -10.48 5.79
C PRO A 5 -15.02 -9.87 6.58
N ALA A 6 -14.78 -8.75 7.25
CA ALA A 6 -15.83 -8.03 7.96
C ALA A 6 -16.76 -7.32 6.96
N GLN A 7 -18.06 -7.61 7.02
CA GLN A 7 -19.03 -7.09 6.04
C GLN A 7 -19.08 -5.56 6.01
N ALA A 8 -18.95 -4.90 7.16
CA ALA A 8 -18.94 -3.44 7.25
C ALA A 8 -17.80 -2.82 6.42
N VAL A 9 -16.62 -3.46 6.39
CA VAL A 9 -15.47 -2.99 5.59
C VAL A 9 -15.75 -3.17 4.11
N LEU A 10 -16.36 -4.28 3.70
CA LEU A 10 -16.72 -4.51 2.29
C LEU A 10 -17.74 -3.49 1.78
N VAL A 11 -18.78 -3.21 2.57
CA VAL A 11 -19.80 -2.21 2.22
C VAL A 11 -19.18 -0.82 2.11
N TRP A 12 -18.35 -0.43 3.09
CA TRP A 12 -17.64 0.84 3.05
C TRP A 12 -16.71 0.95 1.84
N PHE A 13 -15.93 -0.09 1.57
CA PHE A 13 -14.96 -0.12 0.46
C PHE A 13 -15.65 -0.04 -0.90
N ALA A 14 -16.76 -0.78 -1.08
CA ALA A 14 -17.54 -0.76 -2.33
C ALA A 14 -18.22 0.59 -2.61
N ALA A 15 -18.39 1.45 -1.60
CA ALA A 15 -18.94 2.80 -1.76
C ALA A 15 -17.90 3.85 -2.19
N GLN A 16 -16.61 3.51 -2.22
CA GLN A 16 -15.56 4.45 -2.60
C GLN A 16 -15.42 4.56 -4.12
N ASP A 17 -15.11 5.75 -4.61
CA ASP A 17 -14.65 5.95 -5.99
C ASP A 17 -13.23 5.37 -6.12
N SER A 18 -13.10 4.29 -6.89
CA SER A 18 -11.85 3.56 -7.03
C SER A 18 -10.71 4.42 -7.56
N THR A 19 -11.00 5.48 -8.34
CA THR A 19 -10.00 6.41 -8.89
C THR A 19 -9.39 7.34 -7.84
N LYS A 20 -10.06 7.50 -6.69
CA LYS A 20 -9.64 8.35 -5.57
C LYS A 20 -8.94 7.58 -4.45
N LEU A 21 -8.78 6.26 -4.60
CA LEU A 21 -8.02 5.44 -3.67
C LEU A 21 -6.54 5.45 -4.05
N PHE A 22 -5.67 5.46 -3.04
CA PHE A 22 -4.22 5.47 -3.21
C PHE A 22 -3.57 4.47 -2.25
N PHE A 23 -2.41 3.97 -2.65
CA PHE A 23 -1.50 3.28 -1.74
C PHE A 23 -0.31 4.19 -1.43
N SER A 24 0.23 4.10 -0.22
CA SER A 24 1.61 4.56 0.00
C SER A 24 2.58 3.49 -0.50
N ALA A 25 3.80 3.90 -0.86
CA ALA A 25 4.90 2.98 -1.18
C ALA A 25 5.16 2.01 -0.02
N VAL A 26 4.98 2.47 1.23
CA VAL A 26 5.10 1.63 2.44
C VAL A 26 4.04 0.53 2.44
N SER A 27 2.76 0.89 2.29
CA SER A 27 1.66 -0.10 2.27
C SER A 27 1.76 -1.08 1.10
N ALA A 28 2.23 -0.61 -0.06
CA ALA A 28 2.54 -1.48 -1.21
C ALA A 28 3.68 -2.47 -0.89
N ALA A 29 4.73 -2.02 -0.20
CA ALA A 29 5.82 -2.89 0.25
C ALA A 29 5.33 -3.91 1.29
N GLU A 30 4.51 -3.49 2.27
CA GLU A 30 3.93 -4.38 3.28
C GLU A 30 3.12 -5.52 2.68
N LEU A 31 2.31 -5.25 1.65
CA LEU A 31 1.56 -6.28 0.93
C LEU A 31 2.50 -7.31 0.28
N ARG A 32 3.54 -6.84 -0.42
CA ARG A 32 4.55 -7.72 -1.05
C ARG A 32 5.31 -8.54 -0.01
N THR A 33 5.72 -7.91 1.09
CA THR A 33 6.38 -8.60 2.20
C THR A 33 5.45 -9.67 2.79
N GLY A 34 4.18 -9.36 3.01
CA GLY A 34 3.19 -10.31 3.50
C GLY A 34 2.98 -11.53 2.60
N ALA A 35 3.09 -11.36 1.29
CA ALA A 35 3.10 -12.49 0.35
C ALA A 35 4.42 -13.27 0.41
N ALA A 36 5.56 -12.57 0.43
CA ALA A 36 6.90 -13.17 0.40
C ALA A 36 7.19 -14.08 1.61
N ILE A 37 6.62 -13.80 2.79
CA ILE A 37 6.79 -14.63 3.99
C ILE A 37 6.00 -15.94 3.97
N LEU A 38 5.10 -16.15 3.00
CA LEU A 38 4.39 -17.42 2.87
C LEU A 38 5.35 -18.54 2.43
N PRO A 39 5.11 -19.79 2.87
CA PRO A 39 5.83 -20.95 2.33
C PRO A 39 5.72 -21.02 0.82
N ALA A 40 6.77 -21.54 0.18
CA ALA A 40 6.78 -21.71 -1.27
C ALA A 40 5.61 -22.57 -1.76
N GLY A 41 4.99 -22.14 -2.86
CA GLY A 41 3.92 -22.87 -3.52
C GLY A 41 2.79 -21.97 -4.02
N LYS A 42 1.75 -22.62 -4.55
CA LYS A 42 0.65 -21.98 -5.30
C LYS A 42 0.05 -20.74 -4.62
N ARG A 43 -0.12 -20.79 -3.29
CA ARG A 43 -0.73 -19.70 -2.52
C ARG A 43 0.15 -18.45 -2.48
N ARG A 44 1.47 -18.62 -2.35
CA ARG A 44 2.42 -17.50 -2.39
C ARG A 44 2.40 -16.90 -3.78
N ASP A 45 2.57 -17.74 -4.79
CA ASP A 45 2.74 -17.30 -6.17
C ASP A 45 1.48 -16.60 -6.69
N SER A 46 0.29 -17.13 -6.39
CA SER A 46 -0.97 -16.49 -6.78
C SER A 46 -1.21 -15.16 -6.07
N LEU A 47 -0.87 -15.06 -4.77
CA LEU A 47 -1.05 -13.83 -4.01
C LEU A 47 -0.07 -12.75 -4.47
N THR A 48 1.20 -13.11 -4.71
CA THR A 48 2.20 -12.19 -5.27
C THR A 48 1.74 -11.64 -6.61
N ALA A 49 1.32 -12.51 -7.54
CA ALA A 49 0.83 -12.08 -8.86
C ALA A 49 -0.38 -11.14 -8.75
N THR A 50 -1.33 -11.46 -7.86
CA THR A 50 -2.51 -10.61 -7.64
C THR A 50 -2.13 -9.23 -7.10
N ILE A 51 -1.21 -9.18 -6.14
CA ILE A 51 -0.71 -7.92 -5.56
C ILE A 51 0.02 -7.08 -6.61
N ASP A 52 0.85 -7.72 -7.44
CA ASP A 52 1.61 -7.02 -8.46
C ASP A 52 0.68 -6.42 -9.52
N ILE A 53 -0.27 -7.19 -10.07
CA ILE A 53 -1.29 -6.68 -11.02
C ILE A 53 -2.06 -5.52 -10.40
N MET A 54 -2.57 -5.68 -9.18
CA MET A 54 -3.30 -4.61 -8.49
C MET A 54 -2.46 -3.33 -8.37
N ILE A 55 -1.17 -3.45 -8.04
CA ILE A 55 -0.31 -2.27 -7.86
C ILE A 55 0.08 -1.64 -9.20
N THR A 56 0.43 -2.44 -10.20
CA THR A 56 0.98 -1.94 -11.47
C THR A 56 -0.08 -1.55 -12.49
N GLU A 57 -1.26 -2.15 -12.43
CA GLU A 57 -2.35 -1.92 -13.37
C GLU A 57 -3.47 -1.12 -12.69
N ASP A 58 -4.13 -1.69 -11.68
CA ASP A 58 -5.29 -1.03 -11.06
C ASP A 58 -4.90 0.29 -10.41
N PHE A 59 -3.77 0.34 -9.69
CA PHE A 59 -3.27 1.53 -8.99
C PHE A 59 -2.09 2.22 -9.70
N ALA A 60 -1.97 2.02 -11.01
CA ALA A 60 -0.96 2.72 -11.82
C ALA A 60 -1.01 4.24 -11.59
N GLY A 61 0.13 4.85 -11.27
CA GLY A 61 0.23 6.28 -10.96
C GLY A 61 -0.39 6.73 -9.64
N ARG A 62 -0.89 5.80 -8.81
CA ARG A 62 -1.58 6.06 -7.53
C ARG A 62 -0.89 5.39 -6.33
N VAL A 63 0.38 5.07 -6.49
CA VAL A 63 1.28 4.70 -5.40
C VAL A 63 2.13 5.91 -5.03
N LEU A 64 1.87 6.48 -3.86
CA LEU A 64 2.55 7.68 -3.39
C LEU A 64 3.94 7.33 -2.84
N PRO A 65 5.02 8.04 -3.20
CA PRO A 65 6.34 7.79 -2.67
C PRO A 65 6.38 8.05 -1.16
N SER A 66 7.19 7.27 -0.44
CA SER A 66 7.52 7.60 0.95
C SER A 66 8.59 8.70 0.94
N THR A 67 8.24 9.91 1.30
CA THR A 67 9.25 10.96 1.53
C THR A 67 9.91 10.73 2.88
N ALA A 68 11.18 10.34 2.89
CA ALA A 68 12.00 10.53 4.08
C ALA A 68 12.42 12.00 4.13
N SER A 69 11.66 12.84 4.83
CA SER A 69 12.10 14.22 5.10
C SER A 69 13.26 14.19 6.10
N GLY A 70 14.46 13.95 5.57
CA GLY A 70 15.74 14.12 6.26
C GLY A 70 16.33 15.51 5.99
N GLU A 71 15.52 16.57 6.09
CA GLU A 71 16.05 17.93 6.07
C GLU A 71 15.90 18.50 7.48
N GLY A 72 17.05 18.58 8.16
CA GLY A 72 17.19 19.36 9.36
C GLY A 72 16.70 20.77 9.07
N LEU A 73 15.58 21.11 9.70
CA LEU A 73 15.14 22.48 9.90
C LEU A 73 16.30 23.21 10.58
N ARG A 74 17.21 23.78 9.78
CA ARG A 74 18.10 24.85 10.23
C ARG A 74 17.19 26.03 10.46
N ILE A 75 16.61 26.05 11.66
CA ILE A 75 15.88 27.17 12.20
C ILE A 75 16.81 28.37 12.02
N HIS A 76 16.41 29.28 11.15
CA HIS A 76 17.09 30.54 10.96
C HIS A 76 16.92 31.31 12.28
N ARG A 77 17.91 31.18 13.18
CA ARG A 77 18.00 31.99 14.39
C ARG A 77 18.36 33.40 13.95
N ARG A 78 17.35 34.20 13.60
CA ARG A 78 17.32 35.63 13.93
C ARG A 78 17.12 35.71 15.46
N GLU A 79 17.78 36.52 16.28
CA GLU A 79 18.19 37.94 16.30
C GLU A 79 19.21 38.07 17.49
N PRO A 80 19.78 39.24 17.86
CA PRO A 80 19.53 40.62 17.38
C PRO A 80 20.76 41.37 16.83
#